data_AF-A0A945RXV6-F1
#
_entry.id   AF-A0A945RXV6-F1
#
_cell.length_a   1.000
_cell.length_b   1.000
_cell.length_c   1.000
_cell.angle_alpha   90.00
_cell.angle_beta   90.00
_cell.angle_gamma   90.00
#
_symmetry.space_group_name_H-M   'P 1'
#
loop_
_entity.id
_entity.type
_entity.pdbx_description
1 polymer ?
#
loop_
_entity_poly.entity_id
_entity_poly.type
_entity_poly.pdbx_seq_one_letter_code
_entity_poly.pdbx_strand_id
1 'polypeptide(L)'
;MQQFFRIPILGLLLSTVITTAEPHWGRDDFEDASASAPLPAGRPHVSATIEDGCLHVVDKGTTKGDMMVTQRHWYAHPDVGSTVRARVKVIACSGLAGVSLSFSDGVHEDILTLYTDRIELHHAGLSHALDTTDTFHEYRVDIRGTDVTVTVDTVPAIQGRGAFTFPAHRRRNRVSIGAGASRSTGEALWDWLTWTDGKAAARAQTPALSTAENVVVFKQEEVYAPFPSLRHDPSDGTLYTTFSKKTTRTHYRTLDSTYARMASEDGGITWRDVAGIPGTAQDARLGPVFKMRDGSLVRIDQNWRKWYPPERLAEFKGKVRTATQGATREGWFSTNSGGFMRRSEDEGKTWKKHPIPALDTWTSCSSPWSYTQLRDGRVIRAFMVRADGKDSGDVFVTLTADGRTAETHRVMGDPDEKLQFTEETLVEQTDDGAIWVLTRVEGGDDQMWQGVSRDGGVTWTSRPSGIVGHPPSGFVKLQDGRALLTYGYRHAPFGIRAVLSNDEGLTWDTEHTIVLRNDGGGYDLGYPRSTQLQNGNIFTIYYFTGDNRITHIAGTVWQVPK
;
A
#
# COMPACT_ATOMS: atom_id res chain seq x y z
N MET A 1 -58.35 -22.88 -43.98
CA MET A 1 -57.71 -22.67 -45.29
C MET A 1 -56.85 -21.42 -45.17
N GLN A 2 -55.62 -21.50 -45.66
CA GLN A 2 -54.47 -20.61 -45.49
C GLN A 2 -54.77 -19.10 -45.50
N GLN A 3 -54.09 -18.33 -44.65
CA GLN A 3 -53.29 -17.19 -45.11
C GLN A 3 -52.26 -16.74 -44.05
N PHE A 4 -51.00 -16.77 -44.47
CA PHE A 4 -49.84 -16.22 -43.79
C PHE A 4 -49.90 -14.68 -43.81
N PHE A 5 -49.58 -14.03 -42.68
CA PHE A 5 -48.91 -12.73 -42.71
C PHE A 5 -47.77 -12.70 -41.71
N ARG A 6 -46.57 -12.48 -42.26
CA ARG A 6 -45.29 -12.27 -41.58
C ARG A 6 -45.34 -10.94 -40.81
N ILE A 7 -44.96 -10.97 -39.54
CA ILE A 7 -44.56 -9.78 -38.79
C ILE A 7 -43.04 -9.59 -39.02
N PRO A 8 -42.56 -8.39 -39.38
CA PRO A 8 -41.14 -8.17 -39.63
C PRO A 8 -40.34 -8.15 -38.32
N ILE A 9 -39.16 -8.76 -38.39
CA ILE A 9 -38.12 -8.76 -37.36
C ILE A 9 -37.61 -7.33 -37.18
N LEU A 10 -37.86 -6.75 -36.00
CA LEU A 10 -37.21 -5.51 -35.59
C LEU A 10 -35.80 -5.86 -35.10
N GLY A 11 -34.80 -5.63 -35.95
CA GLY A 11 -33.40 -5.70 -35.55
C GLY A 11 -33.11 -4.59 -34.53
N LEU A 12 -32.86 -4.96 -33.28
CA LEU A 12 -32.20 -4.08 -32.32
C LEU A 12 -30.75 -3.88 -32.80
N LEU A 13 -30.50 -2.73 -33.42
CA LEU A 13 -29.18 -2.14 -33.47
C LEU A 13 -28.82 -1.74 -32.03
N LEU A 14 -28.03 -2.57 -31.37
CA LEU A 14 -27.25 -2.18 -30.19
C LEU A 14 -26.24 -1.12 -30.66
N SER A 15 -26.61 0.15 -30.55
CA SER A 15 -25.64 1.23 -30.57
C SER A 15 -24.83 1.14 -29.27
N THR A 16 -23.63 0.60 -29.35
CA THR A 16 -22.59 0.75 -28.33
C THR A 16 -22.28 2.24 -28.23
N VAL A 17 -22.97 2.93 -27.31
CA VAL A 17 -22.55 4.26 -26.88
C VAL A 17 -21.28 4.04 -26.07
N ILE A 18 -20.13 4.13 -26.74
CA ILE A 18 -18.87 4.38 -26.06
C ILE A 18 -19.01 5.79 -25.50
N THR A 19 -19.45 5.90 -24.26
CA THR A 19 -19.38 7.16 -23.52
C THR A 19 -17.90 7.50 -23.38
N THR A 20 -17.40 8.42 -24.21
CA THR A 20 -16.13 9.09 -23.97
C THR A 20 -16.28 9.80 -22.63
N ALA A 21 -15.67 9.24 -21.58
CA ALA A 21 -15.62 9.87 -20.27
C ALA A 21 -15.10 11.31 -20.45
N GLU A 22 -15.84 12.30 -19.95
CA GLU A 22 -15.42 13.69 -20.03
C GLU A 22 -14.05 13.85 -19.32
N PRO A 23 -13.11 14.62 -19.90
CA PRO A 23 -11.84 14.88 -19.25
C PRO A 23 -12.08 15.59 -17.91
N HIS A 24 -11.62 14.97 -16.81
CA HIS A 24 -11.61 15.62 -15.52
C HIS A 24 -10.66 16.83 -15.57
N TRP A 25 -11.17 18.00 -15.22
CA TRP A 25 -10.39 19.22 -15.04
C TRP A 25 -9.43 19.03 -13.86
N GLY A 26 -8.12 19.01 -14.13
CA GLY A 26 -7.06 18.92 -13.13
C GLY A 26 -6.57 20.30 -12.72
N ARG A 27 -7.44 21.07 -12.06
CA ARG A 27 -7.07 22.28 -11.31
C ARG A 27 -6.77 22.01 -9.83
N ASP A 28 -6.97 20.78 -9.38
CA ASP A 28 -6.96 20.37 -7.97
C ASP A 28 -5.58 20.43 -7.28
N ASP A 29 -4.49 20.71 -8.01
CA ASP A 29 -3.16 20.89 -7.42
C ASP A 29 -2.69 22.36 -7.35
N PHE A 30 -3.45 23.32 -7.86
CA PHE A 30 -3.02 24.73 -7.88
C PHE A 30 -4.05 25.74 -7.34
N GLU A 31 -5.33 25.37 -7.19
CA GLU A 31 -6.36 26.25 -6.61
C GLU A 31 -6.88 25.82 -5.22
N ASP A 32 -6.59 24.61 -4.74
CA ASP A 32 -6.92 24.25 -3.36
C ASP A 32 -5.98 24.98 -2.39
N ALA A 33 -6.53 25.73 -1.43
CA ALA A 33 -5.74 26.36 -0.36
C ALA A 33 -4.94 25.34 0.49
N SER A 34 -5.24 24.05 0.33
CA SER A 34 -4.49 22.92 0.90
C SER A 34 -3.37 22.36 -0.01
N ALA A 35 -3.35 22.72 -1.29
CA ALA A 35 -2.33 22.29 -2.24
C ALA A 35 -1.05 23.13 -2.05
N SER A 36 -0.04 22.52 -1.43
CA SER A 36 1.29 23.07 -1.45
C SER A 36 1.93 22.81 -2.82
N ALA A 37 2.47 23.86 -3.45
CA ALA A 37 3.53 23.66 -4.44
C ALA A 37 4.55 22.70 -3.81
N PRO A 38 5.10 21.71 -4.55
CA PRO A 38 6.10 20.81 -4.02
C PRO A 38 7.34 21.61 -3.61
N LEU A 39 7.34 22.17 -2.39
CA LEU A 39 8.44 23.01 -1.94
C LEU A 39 9.65 22.09 -1.73
N PRO A 40 10.76 22.34 -2.43
CA PRO A 40 11.95 21.54 -2.27
C PRO A 40 12.62 21.94 -0.96
N ALA A 41 12.18 21.33 0.15
CA ALA A 41 12.89 21.48 1.41
C ALA A 41 14.35 21.01 1.21
N GLY A 42 15.28 21.98 1.18
CA GLY A 42 16.72 21.72 1.09
C GLY A 42 17.31 21.54 -0.30
N ARG A 43 16.67 21.97 -1.39
CA ARG A 43 17.31 21.99 -2.74
C ARG A 43 17.39 23.43 -3.29
N PRO A 44 18.55 24.11 -3.18
CA PRO A 44 18.67 25.53 -3.55
C PRO A 44 18.62 25.78 -5.06
N HIS A 45 18.75 24.74 -5.88
CA HIS A 45 18.81 24.84 -7.34
C HIS A 45 17.47 24.54 -8.03
N VAL A 46 16.43 24.29 -7.24
CA VAL A 46 15.12 23.87 -7.74
C VAL A 46 14.05 24.75 -7.11
N SER A 47 13.09 25.24 -7.89
CA SER A 47 11.94 26.00 -7.39
C SER A 47 10.65 25.62 -8.12
N ALA A 48 9.54 25.73 -7.39
CA ALA A 48 8.18 25.61 -7.91
C ALA A 48 7.34 26.75 -7.31
N THR A 49 6.92 27.69 -8.14
CA THR A 49 6.14 28.88 -7.76
C THR A 49 4.88 28.97 -8.61
N ILE A 50 3.85 29.64 -8.11
CA ILE A 50 2.68 30.00 -8.91
C ILE A 50 2.88 31.43 -9.40
N GLU A 51 2.97 31.60 -10.72
CA GLU A 51 3.18 32.88 -11.39
C GLU A 51 2.11 33.04 -12.48
N ASP A 52 1.31 34.10 -12.38
CA ASP A 52 0.20 34.39 -13.30
C ASP A 52 -0.77 33.21 -13.52
N GLY A 53 -1.03 32.45 -12.45
CA GLY A 53 -1.92 31.29 -12.48
C GLY A 53 -1.32 30.01 -13.06
N CYS A 54 -0.06 30.03 -13.49
CA CYS A 54 0.69 28.86 -13.95
C CYS A 54 1.65 28.37 -12.87
N LEU A 55 1.88 27.06 -12.81
CA LEU A 55 3.00 26.49 -12.07
C LEU A 55 4.30 26.73 -12.85
N HIS A 56 5.17 27.58 -12.32
CA HIS A 56 6.51 27.80 -12.81
C HIS A 56 7.48 26.83 -12.13
N VAL A 57 8.02 25.89 -12.91
CA VAL A 57 9.03 24.93 -12.45
C VAL A 57 10.38 25.32 -13.00
N VAL A 58 11.36 25.47 -12.10
CA VAL A 58 12.76 25.75 -12.44
C VAL A 58 13.64 24.68 -11.80
N ASP A 59 14.45 24.01 -12.61
CA ASP A 59 15.51 23.13 -12.16
C ASP A 59 16.82 23.55 -12.81
N LYS A 60 17.70 24.16 -12.03
CA LYS A 60 19.07 24.55 -12.40
C LYS A 60 20.11 23.56 -11.88
N GLY A 61 19.68 22.48 -11.24
CA GLY A 61 20.55 21.51 -10.62
C GLY A 61 21.13 20.55 -11.66
N THR A 62 22.38 20.16 -11.42
CA THR A 62 23.06 19.09 -12.17
C THR A 62 23.52 17.98 -11.23
N THR A 63 23.16 18.08 -9.95
CA THR A 63 23.52 17.12 -8.91
C THR A 63 22.46 16.03 -8.84
N LYS A 64 22.89 14.81 -8.49
CA LYS A 64 21.97 13.72 -8.22
C LYS A 64 20.92 14.10 -7.17
N GLY A 65 19.65 14.07 -7.54
CA GLY A 65 18.52 14.40 -6.67
C GLY A 65 17.99 15.83 -6.80
N ASP A 66 18.66 16.70 -7.57
CA ASP A 66 18.06 17.95 -8.04
C ASP A 66 17.04 17.59 -9.12
N MET A 67 15.77 17.54 -8.71
CA MET A 67 14.59 17.21 -9.54
C MET A 67 13.37 17.91 -8.93
N MET A 68 12.42 18.32 -9.77
CA MET A 68 11.07 18.74 -9.36
C MET A 68 10.03 17.97 -10.16
N VAL A 69 9.44 16.94 -9.55
CA VAL A 69 8.41 16.15 -10.21
C VAL A 69 7.17 16.08 -9.34
N THR A 70 6.05 16.54 -9.91
CA THR A 70 4.72 16.25 -9.38
C THR A 70 4.22 14.96 -10.01
N GLN A 71 3.75 14.02 -9.20
CA GLN A 71 3.26 12.72 -9.69
C GLN A 71 1.87 12.39 -9.13
N ARG A 72 1.09 11.69 -9.94
CA ARG A 72 -0.24 11.19 -9.61
C ARG A 72 -0.39 9.77 -10.10
N HIS A 73 -0.92 8.90 -9.25
CA HIS A 73 -1.46 7.62 -9.72
C HIS A 73 -2.72 7.89 -10.56
N TRP A 74 -2.86 7.13 -11.62
CA TRP A 74 -4.05 7.11 -12.48
C TRP A 74 -4.40 5.64 -12.77
N TYR A 75 -5.55 5.37 -13.41
CA TYR A 75 -5.98 4.00 -13.74
C TYR A 75 -5.84 3.76 -15.24
N ALA A 76 -4.71 4.16 -15.81
CA ALA A 76 -4.51 3.93 -17.23
C ALA A 76 -4.53 2.43 -17.51
N HIS A 77 -5.27 2.04 -18.54
CA HIS A 77 -5.50 0.63 -18.84
C HIS A 77 -4.99 0.33 -20.25
N PRO A 78 -4.09 -0.66 -20.42
CA PRO A 78 -3.54 -1.00 -21.73
C PRO A 78 -4.62 -1.24 -22.79
N ASP A 79 -5.63 -2.06 -22.50
CA ASP A 79 -6.63 -2.45 -23.51
C ASP A 79 -7.65 -1.35 -23.89
N VAL A 80 -8.00 -0.50 -22.92
CA VAL A 80 -9.01 0.57 -23.10
C VAL A 80 -8.35 1.81 -23.69
N GLY A 81 -7.08 2.02 -23.35
CA GLY A 81 -6.32 3.21 -23.64
C GLY A 81 -6.55 4.32 -22.63
N SER A 82 -5.67 5.31 -22.65
CA SER A 82 -5.71 6.45 -21.75
C SER A 82 -5.08 7.67 -22.37
N THR A 83 -5.53 8.85 -21.96
CA THR A 83 -5.08 10.12 -22.49
C THR A 83 -4.54 10.98 -21.36
N VAL A 84 -3.40 11.63 -21.59
CA VAL A 84 -2.92 12.76 -20.79
C VAL A 84 -2.88 13.99 -21.67
N ARG A 85 -3.31 15.14 -21.15
CA ARG A 85 -3.19 16.43 -21.82
C ARG A 85 -2.53 17.42 -20.88
N ALA A 86 -1.58 18.20 -21.38
CA ALA A 86 -0.96 19.27 -20.61
C ALA A 86 -0.80 20.52 -21.48
N ARG A 87 -1.03 21.70 -20.91
CA ARG A 87 -0.71 22.97 -21.56
C ARG A 87 0.55 23.57 -20.94
N VAL A 88 1.60 23.65 -21.73
CA VAL A 88 2.95 23.95 -21.25
C VAL A 88 3.64 24.92 -22.20
N LYS A 89 4.38 25.86 -21.63
CA LYS A 89 5.37 26.67 -22.35
C LYS A 89 6.76 26.36 -21.80
N VAL A 90 7.66 25.93 -22.68
CA VAL A 90 9.05 25.65 -22.30
C VAL A 90 9.85 26.95 -22.34
N ILE A 91 10.71 27.15 -21.35
CA ILE A 91 11.68 28.26 -21.30
C ILE A 91 13.08 27.72 -21.59
N ALA A 92 13.45 26.61 -20.95
CA ALA A 92 14.72 25.94 -21.17
C ALA A 92 14.60 24.43 -20.93
N CYS A 93 15.39 23.64 -21.67
CA CYS A 93 15.56 22.21 -21.41
C CYS A 93 16.94 21.79 -21.94
N SER A 94 17.83 21.30 -21.06
CA SER A 94 19.18 20.90 -21.47
C SER A 94 19.32 19.43 -21.84
N GLY A 95 18.31 18.60 -21.59
CA GLY A 95 18.42 17.17 -21.78
C GLY A 95 17.16 16.39 -21.47
N LEU A 96 17.27 15.06 -21.62
CA LEU A 96 16.21 14.10 -21.33
C LEU A 96 15.57 14.40 -19.98
N ALA A 97 14.24 14.50 -19.97
CA ALA A 97 13.41 14.78 -18.81
C ALA A 97 13.72 16.08 -18.04
N GLY A 98 14.39 17.06 -18.66
CA GLY A 98 14.54 18.41 -18.10
C GLY A 98 13.19 19.14 -17.97
N VAL A 99 12.34 19.01 -18.99
CA VAL A 99 10.91 19.32 -18.94
C VAL A 99 10.15 18.12 -19.47
N SER A 100 9.37 17.44 -18.62
CA SER A 100 8.83 16.13 -18.94
C SER A 100 7.37 15.94 -18.60
N LEU A 101 6.68 15.19 -19.46
CA LEU A 101 5.43 14.52 -19.19
C LEU A 101 5.69 13.01 -19.25
N SER A 102 5.84 12.36 -18.09
CA SER A 102 6.01 10.91 -18.01
C SER A 102 4.69 10.22 -17.72
N PHE A 103 4.46 9.05 -18.32
CA PHE A 103 3.22 8.31 -18.18
C PHE A 103 3.47 6.80 -18.21
N SER A 104 2.60 6.04 -17.55
CA SER A 104 2.73 4.59 -17.40
C SER A 104 1.39 3.94 -17.13
N ASP A 105 1.09 2.80 -17.75
CA ASP A 105 -0.22 2.11 -17.65
C ASP A 105 -0.18 0.86 -16.74
N GLY A 106 0.90 0.68 -16.00
CA GLY A 106 1.15 -0.52 -15.18
C GLY A 106 1.82 -1.68 -15.93
N VAL A 107 1.86 -1.62 -17.27
CA VAL A 107 2.56 -2.61 -18.13
C VAL A 107 3.72 -1.94 -18.86
N HIS A 108 3.50 -0.75 -19.41
CA HIS A 108 4.43 0.03 -20.20
C HIS A 108 4.61 1.45 -19.64
N GLU A 109 5.71 2.09 -19.99
CA GLU A 109 5.99 3.49 -19.65
C GLU A 109 6.78 4.22 -20.73
N ASP A 110 6.60 5.54 -20.79
CA ASP A 110 7.40 6.44 -21.62
C ASP A 110 7.51 7.83 -20.96
N ILE A 111 8.44 8.63 -21.49
CA ILE A 111 8.71 9.99 -21.10
C ILE A 111 8.66 10.85 -22.35
N LEU A 112 7.65 11.72 -22.44
CA LEU A 112 7.64 12.81 -23.41
C LEU A 112 8.48 13.96 -22.85
N THR A 113 9.66 14.18 -23.41
CA THR A 113 10.51 15.34 -23.10
C THR A 113 10.19 16.49 -24.05
N LEU A 114 9.99 17.68 -23.48
CA LEU A 114 9.75 18.92 -24.21
C LEU A 114 11.09 19.69 -24.28
N TYR A 115 11.83 19.53 -25.37
CA TYR A 115 13.02 20.33 -25.65
C TYR A 115 12.62 21.67 -26.27
N THR A 116 13.53 22.64 -26.28
CA THR A 116 13.28 23.95 -26.90
C THR A 116 13.02 23.86 -28.40
N ASP A 117 13.56 22.84 -29.08
CA ASP A 117 13.52 22.68 -30.54
C ASP A 117 12.75 21.44 -31.03
N ARG A 118 12.28 20.59 -30.11
CA ARG A 118 11.54 19.36 -30.43
C ARG A 118 10.78 18.80 -29.24
N ILE A 119 9.93 17.83 -29.52
CA ILE A 119 9.43 16.87 -28.53
C ILE A 119 9.95 15.47 -28.82
N GLU A 120 10.13 14.66 -27.78
CA GLU A 120 10.70 13.31 -27.90
C GLU A 120 10.06 12.34 -26.91
N LEU A 121 9.58 11.20 -27.40
CA LEU A 121 9.27 10.02 -26.60
C LEU A 121 10.55 9.21 -26.41
N HIS A 122 11.06 9.18 -25.19
CA HIS A 122 12.37 8.61 -24.89
C HIS A 122 12.45 7.10 -25.16
N HIS A 123 11.50 6.33 -24.64
CA HIS A 123 11.54 4.87 -24.73
C HIS A 123 11.07 4.38 -26.11
N ALA A 124 10.07 5.04 -26.71
CA ALA A 124 9.69 4.78 -28.10
C ALA A 124 10.76 5.22 -29.11
N GLY A 125 11.68 6.13 -28.73
CA GLY A 125 12.71 6.67 -29.62
C GLY A 125 12.16 7.51 -30.78
N LEU A 126 11.03 8.19 -30.57
CA LEU A 126 10.33 8.97 -31.59
C LEU A 126 10.37 10.46 -31.25
N SER A 127 10.56 11.32 -32.25
CA SER A 127 10.63 12.77 -32.05
C SER A 127 9.93 13.57 -33.14
N HIS A 128 9.63 14.83 -32.83
CA HIS A 128 9.02 15.79 -33.74
C HIS A 128 9.60 17.19 -33.50
N ALA A 129 10.04 17.87 -34.56
CA ALA A 129 10.58 19.23 -34.47
C ALA A 129 9.45 20.22 -34.14
N LEU A 130 9.67 21.05 -33.11
CA LEU A 130 8.70 22.01 -32.60
C LEU A 130 9.45 23.07 -31.79
N ASP A 131 9.27 24.35 -32.11
CA ASP A 131 9.67 25.40 -31.17
C ASP A 131 8.68 25.37 -30.01
N THR A 132 9.12 24.94 -28.83
CA THR A 132 8.25 24.83 -27.65
C THR A 132 8.28 26.10 -26.78
N THR A 133 9.02 27.12 -27.23
CA THR A 133 9.35 28.33 -26.47
C THR A 133 8.61 29.58 -26.95
N ASP A 134 8.01 29.55 -28.14
CA ASP A 134 7.30 30.68 -28.73
C ASP A 134 6.00 30.98 -27.94
N THR A 135 5.23 29.95 -27.61
CA THR A 135 3.92 30.05 -26.95
C THR A 135 3.66 28.87 -26.01
N PHE A 136 2.48 28.88 -25.39
CA PHE A 136 1.95 27.68 -24.74
C PHE A 136 1.37 26.76 -25.80
N HIS A 137 1.79 25.50 -25.77
CA HIS A 137 1.19 24.44 -26.57
C HIS A 137 0.38 23.50 -25.70
N GLU A 138 -0.69 22.96 -26.26
CA GLU A 138 -1.38 21.80 -25.71
C GLU A 138 -0.77 20.51 -26.25
N TYR A 139 -0.18 19.72 -25.37
CA TYR A 139 0.33 18.39 -25.66
C TYR A 139 -0.70 17.35 -25.21
N ARG A 140 -1.15 16.51 -26.14
CA ARG A 140 -2.03 15.37 -25.87
C ARG A 140 -1.29 14.08 -26.18
N VAL A 141 -1.15 13.22 -25.19
CA VAL A 141 -0.61 11.86 -25.34
C VAL A 141 -1.76 10.87 -25.20
N ASP A 142 -2.00 10.04 -26.20
CA ASP A 142 -2.91 8.90 -26.11
C ASP A 142 -2.09 7.60 -26.17
N ILE A 143 -2.36 6.68 -25.25
CA ILE A 143 -1.76 5.34 -25.19
C ILE A 143 -2.84 4.28 -25.31
N ARG A 144 -2.55 3.17 -25.99
CA ARG A 144 -3.40 1.98 -26.00
C ARG A 144 -2.62 0.75 -26.47
N GLY A 145 -2.60 -0.30 -25.64
CA GLY A 145 -1.81 -1.50 -25.89
C GLY A 145 -0.34 -1.11 -26.03
N THR A 146 0.24 -1.38 -27.19
CA THR A 146 1.61 -1.01 -27.54
C THR A 146 1.71 0.27 -28.39
N ASP A 147 0.59 0.98 -28.58
CA ASP A 147 0.53 2.19 -29.40
C ASP A 147 0.59 3.45 -28.52
N VAL A 148 1.30 4.46 -29.01
CA VAL A 148 1.33 5.81 -28.43
C VAL A 148 1.23 6.85 -29.54
N THR A 149 0.44 7.91 -29.31
CA THR A 149 0.36 9.06 -30.21
C THR A 149 0.51 10.36 -29.43
N VAL A 150 1.19 11.34 -30.02
CA VAL A 150 1.29 12.69 -29.48
C VAL A 150 0.67 13.68 -30.47
N THR A 151 -0.26 14.49 -30.00
CA THR A 151 -0.89 15.59 -30.74
C THR A 151 -0.50 16.91 -30.07
N VAL A 152 -0.12 17.91 -30.85
CA VAL A 152 0.24 19.26 -30.39
C VAL A 152 -0.72 20.26 -31.02
N ASP A 153 -1.43 21.05 -30.21
CA ASP A 153 -2.40 22.06 -30.66
C ASP A 153 -3.37 21.53 -31.73
N THR A 154 -3.90 20.32 -31.52
CA THR A 154 -4.78 19.55 -32.43
C THR A 154 -4.10 18.90 -33.64
N VAL A 155 -2.82 19.15 -33.89
CA VAL A 155 -2.04 18.57 -35.00
C VAL A 155 -1.31 17.30 -34.54
N PRO A 156 -1.50 16.15 -35.23
CA PRO A 156 -0.72 14.95 -34.93
C PRO A 156 0.78 15.20 -35.14
N ALA A 157 1.59 14.99 -34.11
CA ALA A 157 3.03 15.24 -34.11
C ALA A 157 3.85 13.93 -34.13
N ILE A 158 3.45 12.93 -33.33
CA ILE A 158 4.11 11.62 -33.26
C ILE A 158 3.06 10.51 -33.36
N GLN A 159 3.35 9.50 -34.19
CA GLN A 159 2.56 8.26 -34.30
C GLN A 159 3.46 7.04 -34.07
N GLY A 160 3.35 6.44 -32.90
CA GLY A 160 4.15 5.30 -32.46
C GLY A 160 3.35 4.01 -32.35
N ARG A 161 2.91 3.47 -33.49
CA ARG A 161 2.24 2.16 -33.53
C ARG A 161 3.24 1.05 -33.16
N GLY A 162 2.94 0.28 -32.12
CA GLY A 162 3.82 -0.77 -31.60
C GLY A 162 5.08 -0.25 -30.89
N ALA A 163 5.17 1.04 -30.59
CA ALA A 163 6.38 1.65 -30.03
C ALA A 163 6.35 1.78 -28.49
N PHE A 164 5.17 1.79 -27.88
CA PHE A 164 4.98 1.88 -26.42
C PHE A 164 5.16 0.51 -25.77
N THR A 165 6.41 0.08 -25.61
CA THR A 165 6.75 -1.30 -25.24
C THR A 165 7.68 -1.41 -24.03
N PHE A 166 8.26 -0.30 -23.58
CA PHE A 166 9.21 -0.33 -22.48
C PHE A 166 8.49 -0.68 -21.16
N PRO A 167 8.93 -1.71 -20.42
CA PRO A 167 8.20 -2.18 -19.24
C PRO A 167 8.08 -1.11 -18.16
N ALA A 168 6.87 -0.94 -17.62
CA ALA A 168 6.62 -0.04 -16.50
C ALA A 168 7.46 -0.46 -15.28
N HIS A 169 8.33 0.43 -14.81
CA HIS A 169 9.19 0.20 -13.66
C HIS A 169 8.35 -0.12 -12.42
N ARG A 170 8.51 -1.34 -11.89
CA ARG A 170 7.72 -1.87 -10.76
C ARG A 170 6.21 -1.76 -10.99
N ARG A 171 5.75 -1.99 -12.22
CA ARG A 171 4.33 -1.90 -12.63
C ARG A 171 3.67 -0.59 -12.25
N ARG A 172 4.43 0.51 -12.24
CA ARG A 172 3.86 1.82 -11.90
C ARG A 172 2.76 2.18 -12.89
N ASN A 173 1.67 2.68 -12.35
CA ASN A 173 0.58 3.28 -13.10
C ASN A 173 0.40 4.70 -12.59
N ARG A 174 1.10 5.63 -13.26
CA ARG A 174 1.17 7.04 -12.87
C ARG A 174 1.44 7.96 -14.06
N VAL A 175 1.00 9.20 -13.90
CA VAL A 175 1.41 10.37 -14.69
C VAL A 175 2.28 11.27 -13.81
N SER A 176 3.30 11.88 -14.40
CA SER A 176 4.13 12.86 -13.70
C SER A 176 4.64 13.98 -14.60
N ILE A 177 4.74 15.19 -14.04
CA ILE A 177 5.17 16.40 -14.72
C ILE A 177 6.34 17.09 -14.01
N GLY A 178 7.10 17.88 -14.76
CA GLY A 178 8.18 18.72 -14.25
C GLY A 178 9.58 18.28 -14.71
N ALA A 179 10.60 18.58 -13.91
CA ALA A 179 12.00 18.26 -14.14
C ALA A 179 12.38 16.94 -13.45
N GLY A 180 12.45 15.86 -14.22
CA GLY A 180 12.60 14.48 -13.74
C GLY A 180 14.00 13.88 -13.90
N ALA A 181 14.99 14.66 -14.30
CA ALA A 181 16.35 14.17 -14.54
C ALA A 181 17.38 14.79 -13.61
N SER A 182 18.13 13.94 -12.92
CA SER A 182 19.25 14.32 -12.05
C SER A 182 20.46 14.97 -12.74
N ARG A 183 20.47 15.06 -14.08
CA ARG A 183 21.60 15.58 -14.87
C ARG A 183 21.15 16.58 -15.93
N SER A 184 19.88 16.97 -15.95
CA SER A 184 19.33 17.86 -16.96
C SER A 184 18.53 18.94 -16.26
N THR A 185 18.82 20.17 -16.63
CA THR A 185 18.11 21.36 -16.20
C THR A 185 16.87 21.58 -17.06
N GLY A 186 15.87 22.23 -16.49
CA GLY A 186 14.66 22.62 -17.21
C GLY A 186 13.96 23.79 -16.56
N GLU A 187 13.24 24.55 -17.37
CA GLU A 187 12.43 25.68 -16.96
C GLU A 187 11.17 25.69 -17.82
N ALA A 188 10.00 25.69 -17.19
CA ALA A 188 8.73 25.67 -17.90
C ALA A 188 7.58 26.23 -17.05
N LEU A 189 6.59 26.79 -17.75
CA LEU A 189 5.31 27.21 -17.20
C LEU A 189 4.26 26.15 -17.54
N TRP A 190 3.59 25.63 -16.52
CA TRP A 190 2.51 24.66 -16.62
C TRP A 190 1.19 25.35 -16.29
N ASP A 191 0.31 25.47 -17.28
CA ASP A 191 -1.02 26.06 -17.09
C ASP A 191 -1.98 25.03 -16.48
N TRP A 192 -2.11 23.86 -17.11
CA TRP A 192 -2.95 22.78 -16.61
C TRP A 192 -2.49 21.40 -17.08
N LEU A 193 -2.95 20.37 -16.37
CA LEU A 193 -2.82 18.94 -16.71
C LEU A 193 -4.20 18.27 -16.55
N THR A 194 -4.60 17.44 -17.51
CA THR A 194 -5.80 16.58 -17.41
C THR A 194 -5.48 15.17 -17.88
N TRP A 195 -6.27 14.19 -17.46
CA TRP A 195 -6.12 12.83 -17.92
C TRP A 195 -7.46 12.08 -17.93
N THR A 196 -7.56 11.02 -18.72
CA THR A 196 -8.66 10.05 -18.58
C THR A 196 -8.40 9.20 -17.36
N ASP A 197 -9.34 9.13 -16.42
CA ASP A 197 -9.08 8.44 -15.17
C ASP A 197 -9.00 6.91 -15.31
N GLY A 198 -9.49 6.34 -16.43
CA GLY A 198 -9.52 4.90 -16.76
C GLY A 198 -10.26 4.03 -15.72
N LYS A 199 -10.84 4.67 -14.70
CA LYS A 199 -11.18 4.05 -13.43
C LYS A 199 -12.41 3.19 -13.54
N ALA A 200 -13.42 3.68 -14.23
CA ALA A 200 -14.65 2.93 -14.49
C ALA A 200 -14.36 1.63 -15.26
N ALA A 201 -13.49 1.68 -16.26
CA ALA A 201 -13.13 0.51 -17.05
C ALA A 201 -12.30 -0.50 -16.24
N ALA A 202 -11.31 -0.03 -15.46
CA ALA A 202 -10.54 -0.89 -14.55
C ALA A 202 -11.43 -1.59 -13.51
N ARG A 203 -12.40 -0.86 -12.95
CA ARG A 203 -13.40 -1.40 -12.00
C ARG A 203 -14.32 -2.42 -12.66
N ALA A 204 -14.72 -2.21 -13.90
CA ALA A 204 -15.63 -3.11 -14.62
C ALA A 204 -14.99 -4.47 -14.92
N GLN A 205 -13.67 -4.52 -15.16
CA GLN A 205 -12.95 -5.78 -15.42
C GLN A 205 -12.68 -6.60 -14.15
N THR A 206 -12.60 -5.93 -13.00
CA THR A 206 -12.41 -6.58 -11.69
C THR A 206 -13.56 -6.19 -10.76
N PRO A 207 -14.79 -6.62 -11.09
CA PRO A 207 -15.98 -6.18 -10.36
C PRO A 207 -15.88 -6.62 -8.90
N ALA A 208 -16.29 -5.72 -8.00
CA ALA A 208 -16.45 -6.08 -6.60
C ALA A 208 -17.51 -7.17 -6.46
N LEU A 209 -17.32 -8.05 -5.48
CA LEU A 209 -18.24 -9.09 -5.10
C LEU A 209 -19.63 -8.46 -4.85
N SER A 210 -20.65 -8.95 -5.55
CA SER A 210 -22.00 -8.36 -5.50
C SER A 210 -22.65 -8.44 -4.11
N THR A 211 -22.22 -9.37 -3.28
CA THR A 211 -22.68 -9.54 -1.89
C THR A 211 -21.85 -8.75 -0.89
N ALA A 212 -20.87 -7.94 -1.33
CA ALA A 212 -20.07 -7.09 -0.45
C ALA A 212 -20.82 -5.80 -0.13
N GLU A 213 -21.23 -5.64 1.13
CA GLU A 213 -21.84 -4.42 1.65
C GLU A 213 -20.78 -3.57 2.34
N ASN A 214 -20.50 -2.39 1.78
CA ASN A 214 -19.46 -1.49 2.28
C ASN A 214 -20.05 -0.45 3.23
N VAL A 215 -19.39 -0.26 4.37
CA VAL A 215 -19.82 0.64 5.44
C VAL A 215 -18.72 1.62 5.80
N VAL A 216 -19.11 2.83 6.21
CA VAL A 216 -18.21 3.81 6.81
C VAL A 216 -18.27 3.64 8.32
N VAL A 217 -17.14 3.28 8.93
CA VAL A 217 -17.02 3.14 10.38
C VAL A 217 -16.76 4.50 11.01
N PHE A 218 -15.81 5.25 10.46
CA PHE A 218 -15.49 6.61 10.90
C PHE A 218 -14.98 7.41 9.71
N LYS A 219 -15.47 8.63 9.51
CA LYS A 219 -14.96 9.56 8.51
C LYS A 219 -15.17 11.00 8.99
N GLN A 220 -14.10 11.79 8.95
CA GLN A 220 -14.12 13.19 9.32
C GLN A 220 -13.13 13.94 8.43
N GLU A 221 -13.51 15.13 7.96
CA GLU A 221 -12.61 16.02 7.23
C GLU A 221 -11.42 16.43 8.10
N GLU A 222 -10.28 16.69 7.44
CA GLU A 222 -9.00 17.07 8.08
C GLU A 222 -8.41 16.04 9.07
N VAL A 223 -9.08 14.90 9.27
CA VAL A 223 -8.60 13.81 10.12
C VAL A 223 -8.11 12.65 9.27
N TYR A 224 -6.84 12.33 9.42
CA TYR A 224 -6.22 11.11 8.93
C TYR A 224 -6.44 9.96 9.93
N ALA A 225 -7.30 9.01 9.58
CA ALA A 225 -7.63 7.85 10.40
C ALA A 225 -7.19 6.52 9.76
N PRO A 226 -6.00 5.99 10.13
CA PRO A 226 -5.52 4.70 9.64
C PRO A 226 -5.52 3.58 10.70
N PHE A 227 -5.24 2.36 10.21
CA PHE A 227 -4.85 1.19 11.00
C PHE A 227 -5.83 0.78 12.10
N PRO A 228 -7.06 0.37 11.73
CA PRO A 228 -8.02 -0.14 12.69
C PRO A 228 -7.58 -1.49 13.27
N SER A 229 -7.90 -1.70 14.55
CA SER A 229 -8.00 -3.03 15.13
C SER A 229 -9.38 -3.64 14.90
N LEU A 230 -9.55 -4.92 15.20
CA LEU A 230 -10.86 -5.55 15.29
C LEU A 230 -10.91 -6.50 16.48
N ARG A 231 -11.93 -6.36 17.31
CA ARG A 231 -12.24 -7.29 18.39
C ARG A 231 -13.74 -7.58 18.38
N HIS A 232 -14.14 -8.71 18.94
CA HIS A 232 -15.53 -9.07 19.16
C HIS A 232 -15.73 -9.50 20.61
N ASP A 233 -16.88 -9.20 21.21
CA ASP A 233 -17.26 -9.80 22.47
C ASP A 233 -17.88 -11.18 22.20
N PRO A 234 -17.35 -12.28 22.77
CA PRO A 234 -17.87 -13.61 22.54
C PRO A 234 -19.26 -13.85 23.16
N SER A 235 -19.70 -13.01 24.11
CA SER A 235 -20.98 -13.20 24.81
C SER A 235 -22.19 -12.74 23.99
N ASP A 236 -22.05 -11.67 23.22
CA ASP A 236 -23.14 -11.06 22.46
C ASP A 236 -22.79 -10.79 20.97
N GLY A 237 -21.54 -10.98 20.57
CA GLY A 237 -21.08 -10.76 19.20
C GLY A 237 -20.74 -9.30 18.86
N THR A 238 -20.80 -8.38 19.82
CA THR A 238 -20.52 -6.95 19.59
C THR A 238 -19.10 -6.76 19.07
N LEU A 239 -18.96 -6.01 17.97
CA LEU A 239 -17.66 -5.69 17.38
C LEU A 239 -17.11 -4.37 17.96
N TYR A 240 -15.80 -4.31 18.13
CA TYR A 240 -15.08 -3.14 18.61
C TYR A 240 -13.86 -2.85 17.74
N THR A 241 -13.56 -1.58 17.53
CA THR A 241 -12.33 -1.13 16.88
C THR A 241 -11.67 0.00 17.66
N THR A 242 -10.34 0.05 17.63
CA THR A 242 -9.58 1.26 17.94
C THR A 242 -8.70 1.61 16.75
N PHE A 243 -8.53 2.92 16.51
CA PHE A 243 -7.65 3.45 15.48
C PHE A 243 -7.10 4.81 15.89
N SER A 244 -6.03 5.23 15.22
CA SER A 244 -5.43 6.55 15.46
C SER A 244 -6.14 7.65 14.68
N LYS A 245 -6.23 8.85 15.25
CA LYS A 245 -6.68 10.09 14.58
C LYS A 245 -5.57 11.13 14.68
N LYS A 246 -5.26 11.80 13.58
CA LYS A 246 -4.26 12.87 13.50
C LYS A 246 -4.52 13.76 12.30
N THR A 247 -4.02 14.99 12.31
CA THR A 247 -4.11 15.92 11.18
C THR A 247 -3.01 15.65 10.16
N THR A 248 -1.84 15.18 10.62
CA THR A 248 -0.74 14.85 9.72
C THR A 248 -0.96 13.50 9.04
N ARG A 249 -0.97 13.49 7.70
CA ARG A 249 -1.06 12.27 6.87
C ARG A 249 0.26 11.49 6.86
N THR A 250 0.48 10.72 7.92
CA THR A 250 1.66 9.87 8.06
C THR A 250 1.34 8.54 8.71
N HIS A 251 2.06 7.47 8.37
CA HIS A 251 1.85 6.15 8.98
C HIS A 251 2.44 6.06 10.39
N TYR A 252 3.15 7.10 10.83
CA TYR A 252 3.76 7.15 12.15
C TYR A 252 2.87 7.86 13.15
N ARG A 253 3.10 7.57 14.43
CA ARG A 253 2.53 8.39 15.50
C ARG A 253 3.20 9.76 15.51
N THR A 254 2.40 10.79 15.75
CA THR A 254 2.76 12.20 15.83
C THR A 254 2.31 12.78 17.17
N LEU A 255 2.71 14.02 17.49
CA LEU A 255 2.30 14.69 18.74
C LEU A 255 0.78 14.89 18.84
N ASP A 256 0.12 15.13 17.71
CA ASP A 256 -1.33 15.31 17.58
C ASP A 256 -2.11 13.99 17.49
N SER A 257 -1.42 12.84 17.54
CA SER A 257 -2.08 11.54 17.47
C SER A 257 -2.95 11.27 18.71
N THR A 258 -4.25 11.18 18.49
CA THR A 258 -5.25 10.69 19.44
C THR A 258 -5.79 9.31 19.02
N TYR A 259 -6.62 8.69 19.86
CA TYR A 259 -7.28 7.43 19.51
C TYR A 259 -8.80 7.60 19.55
N ALA A 260 -9.48 6.95 18.61
CA ALA A 260 -10.91 6.72 18.68
C ALA A 260 -11.18 5.24 18.97
N ARG A 261 -12.36 4.99 19.52
CA ARG A 261 -12.88 3.66 19.83
C ARG A 261 -14.34 3.62 19.44
N MET A 262 -14.73 2.61 18.70
CA MET A 262 -16.10 2.48 18.23
C MET A 262 -16.61 1.05 18.43
N ALA A 263 -17.92 0.91 18.54
CA ALA A 263 -18.61 -0.37 18.70
C ALA A 263 -19.75 -0.52 17.68
N SER A 264 -20.03 -1.77 17.31
CA SER A 264 -21.16 -2.17 16.47
C SER A 264 -21.83 -3.41 17.06
N GLU A 265 -23.16 -3.35 17.24
CA GLU A 265 -23.98 -4.43 17.80
C GLU A 265 -24.79 -5.17 16.73
N ASP A 266 -24.65 -4.78 15.47
CA ASP A 266 -25.44 -5.26 14.33
C ASP A 266 -24.58 -5.93 13.25
N GLY A 267 -23.46 -6.56 13.67
CA GLY A 267 -22.57 -7.29 12.76
C GLY A 267 -21.69 -6.39 11.89
N GLY A 268 -21.46 -5.14 12.31
CA GLY A 268 -20.57 -4.20 11.63
C GLY A 268 -21.28 -3.21 10.72
N ILE A 269 -22.61 -3.13 10.73
CA ILE A 269 -23.38 -2.25 9.84
C ILE A 269 -23.38 -0.81 10.36
N THR A 270 -23.72 -0.59 11.63
CA THR A 270 -23.70 0.73 12.27
C THR A 270 -22.67 0.80 13.38
N TRP A 271 -22.05 1.97 13.53
CA TRP A 271 -20.96 2.20 14.47
C TRP A 271 -21.21 3.44 15.31
N ARG A 272 -20.88 3.37 16.60
CA ARG A 272 -20.94 4.50 17.54
C ARG A 272 -19.65 4.63 18.33
N ASP A 273 -19.32 5.85 18.74
CA ASP A 273 -18.22 6.11 19.66
C ASP A 273 -18.46 5.44 21.03
N VAL A 274 -17.39 4.93 21.63
CA VAL A 274 -17.39 4.37 22.99
C VAL A 274 -16.20 4.87 23.79
N ALA A 275 -16.37 5.03 25.11
CA ALA A 275 -15.30 5.51 25.99
C ALA A 275 -14.16 4.48 26.12
N GLY A 276 -14.47 3.19 26.05
CA GLY A 276 -13.54 2.09 26.22
C GLY A 276 -14.02 0.82 25.51
N ILE A 277 -13.08 -0.09 25.28
CA ILE A 277 -13.36 -1.45 24.80
C ILE A 277 -13.36 -2.37 26.03
N PRO A 278 -14.40 -3.20 26.24
CA PRO A 278 -14.42 -4.16 27.33
C PRO A 278 -13.20 -5.09 27.34
N GLY A 279 -12.74 -5.47 28.53
CA GLY A 279 -11.65 -6.45 28.67
C GLY A 279 -12.02 -7.86 28.18
N THR A 280 -13.32 -8.14 28.04
CA THR A 280 -13.89 -9.38 27.49
C THR A 280 -13.75 -9.48 25.96
N ALA A 281 -13.59 -8.35 25.26
CA ALA A 281 -13.51 -8.33 23.80
C ALA A 281 -12.20 -8.95 23.30
N GLN A 282 -12.32 -9.87 22.36
CA GLN A 282 -11.24 -10.71 21.85
C GLN A 282 -10.93 -10.39 20.38
N ASP A 283 -9.66 -10.39 20.01
CA ASP A 283 -9.28 -10.45 18.59
C ASP A 283 -9.57 -11.87 18.06
N ALA A 284 -9.84 -12.02 16.77
CA ALA A 284 -9.99 -13.35 16.15
C ALA A 284 -8.69 -14.16 16.22
N ARG A 285 -7.54 -13.48 16.39
CA ARG A 285 -6.24 -14.10 16.64
C ARG A 285 -5.94 -14.20 18.13
N LEU A 286 -5.08 -15.18 18.47
CA LEU A 286 -4.57 -15.34 19.83
C LEU A 286 -3.90 -14.04 20.31
N GLY A 287 -4.09 -13.72 21.59
CA GLY A 287 -3.46 -12.56 22.22
C GLY A 287 -1.95 -12.76 22.42
N PRO A 288 -1.20 -11.69 22.77
CA PRO A 288 0.25 -11.73 22.87
C PRO A 288 0.79 -12.53 24.06
N VAL A 289 -0.08 -13.00 24.96
CA VAL A 289 0.28 -13.68 26.21
C VAL A 289 -0.20 -15.13 26.13
N PHE A 290 0.73 -16.05 26.30
CA PHE A 290 0.50 -17.48 26.18
C PHE A 290 0.75 -18.19 27.50
N LYS A 291 -0.11 -19.15 27.84
CA LYS A 291 0.03 -19.97 29.04
C LYS A 291 0.91 -21.18 28.74
N MET A 292 1.99 -21.35 29.49
CA MET A 292 2.91 -22.48 29.35
C MET A 292 2.40 -23.70 30.12
N ARG A 293 3.02 -24.86 29.89
CA ARG A 293 2.64 -26.14 30.55
C ARG A 293 2.74 -26.09 32.08
N ASP A 294 3.68 -25.31 32.60
CA ASP A 294 3.88 -25.10 34.04
C ASP A 294 2.93 -24.04 34.65
N GLY A 295 1.97 -23.54 33.86
CA GLY A 295 0.98 -22.55 34.29
C GLY A 295 1.44 -21.09 34.19
N SER A 296 2.72 -20.84 33.93
CA SER A 296 3.25 -19.48 33.76
C SER A 296 2.72 -18.80 32.50
N LEU A 297 2.77 -17.47 32.48
CA LEU A 297 2.43 -16.66 31.32
C LEU A 297 3.71 -16.17 30.63
N VAL A 298 3.80 -16.35 29.31
CA VAL A 298 4.95 -15.96 28.49
C VAL A 298 4.51 -15.14 27.29
N ARG A 299 5.35 -14.17 26.93
CA ARG A 299 5.26 -13.46 25.65
C ARG A 299 6.64 -13.16 25.07
N ILE A 300 6.73 -13.12 23.76
CA ILE A 300 7.90 -12.60 23.03
C ILE A 300 7.56 -11.17 22.60
N ASP A 301 8.36 -10.19 23.01
CA ASP A 301 8.19 -8.76 22.80
C ASP A 301 9.37 -8.16 22.02
N GLN A 302 9.19 -6.93 21.55
CA GLN A 302 10.19 -6.14 20.83
C GLN A 302 10.45 -4.79 21.51
N ASN A 303 11.61 -4.18 21.22
CA ASN A 303 11.85 -2.77 21.51
C ASN A 303 11.37 -1.92 20.32
N TRP A 304 10.08 -1.59 20.28
CA TRP A 304 9.52 -0.70 19.27
C TRP A 304 9.61 0.76 19.71
N ARG A 305 10.21 1.61 18.87
CA ARG A 305 10.37 3.06 19.07
C ARG A 305 10.78 3.41 20.50
N LYS A 306 11.91 2.86 20.96
CA LYS A 306 12.45 3.23 22.26
C LYS A 306 13.09 4.61 22.14
N TRP A 307 12.54 5.59 22.86
CA TRP A 307 12.93 7.00 22.73
C TRP A 307 14.09 7.36 23.66
N TYR A 308 15.02 8.14 23.13
CA TYR A 308 16.22 8.63 23.80
C TYR A 308 16.42 10.13 23.52
N PRO A 309 16.99 10.87 24.48
CA PRO A 309 17.30 12.27 24.31
C PRO A 309 18.57 12.44 23.43
N PRO A 310 18.72 13.57 22.71
CA PRO A 310 19.70 13.73 21.62
C PRO A 310 21.16 13.56 22.06
N GLU A 311 21.50 13.86 23.31
CA GLU A 311 22.85 13.68 23.88
C GLU A 311 23.32 12.21 23.85
N ARG A 312 22.39 11.26 23.79
CA ARG A 312 22.71 9.82 23.71
C ARG A 312 22.89 9.31 22.28
N LEU A 313 22.72 10.15 21.26
CA LEU A 313 22.77 9.72 19.86
C LEU A 313 24.09 9.03 19.50
N ALA A 314 25.20 9.50 20.07
CA ALA A 314 26.53 8.91 19.87
C ALA A 314 26.64 7.44 20.32
N GLU A 315 25.81 7.01 21.29
CA GLU A 315 25.81 5.62 21.76
C GLU A 315 25.33 4.64 20.68
N PHE A 316 24.42 5.09 19.82
CA PHE A 316 23.65 4.28 18.86
C PHE A 316 24.06 4.47 17.40
N LYS A 317 24.64 5.63 17.07
CA LYS A 317 25.04 5.99 15.70
C LYS A 317 25.95 4.90 15.11
N GLY A 318 25.56 4.37 13.94
CA GLY A 318 26.31 3.31 13.25
C GLY A 318 26.14 1.91 13.83
N LYS A 319 25.39 1.73 14.94
CA LYS A 319 25.08 0.42 15.53
C LYS A 319 23.64 -0.02 15.33
N VAL A 320 22.69 0.91 15.46
CA VAL A 320 21.27 0.65 15.24
C VAL A 320 20.64 1.78 14.43
N ARG A 321 19.54 1.46 13.74
CA ARG A 321 18.72 2.44 13.04
C ARG A 321 18.11 3.40 14.06
N THR A 322 18.41 4.68 13.88
CA THR A 322 17.77 5.77 14.61
C THR A 322 16.72 6.46 13.73
N ALA A 323 15.65 6.93 14.34
CA ALA A 323 14.60 7.67 13.64
C ALA A 323 14.16 8.89 14.46
N THR A 324 14.13 10.05 13.81
CA THR A 324 13.65 11.33 14.34
C THR A 324 12.29 11.75 13.76
N GLN A 325 11.87 11.17 12.63
CA GLN A 325 10.57 11.45 12.00
C GLN A 325 9.39 10.86 12.79
N GLY A 326 8.31 11.65 12.93
CA GLY A 326 7.15 11.29 13.73
C GLY A 326 7.50 11.23 15.22
N ALA A 327 8.23 12.23 15.71
CA ALA A 327 8.63 12.29 17.10
C ALA A 327 7.40 12.51 17.99
N THR A 328 7.16 11.59 18.93
CA THR A 328 6.20 11.82 20.02
C THR A 328 6.79 12.70 21.13
N ARG A 329 8.05 13.15 20.95
CA ARG A 329 8.82 14.03 21.82
C ARG A 329 9.75 14.87 20.97
N GLU A 330 9.58 16.18 21.01
CA GLU A 330 10.38 17.12 20.24
C GLU A 330 11.88 16.97 20.55
N GLY A 331 12.73 16.93 19.51
CA GLY A 331 14.19 16.81 19.64
C GLY A 331 14.73 15.43 20.02
N TRP A 332 13.88 14.46 20.36
CA TRP A 332 14.29 13.10 20.70
C TRP A 332 14.43 12.21 19.46
N PHE A 333 15.22 11.15 19.58
CA PHE A 333 15.29 10.09 18.57
C PHE A 333 14.80 8.76 19.15
N SER A 334 14.39 7.85 18.27
CA SER A 334 13.98 6.49 18.64
C SER A 334 14.88 5.44 17.99
N THR A 335 14.96 4.27 18.62
CA THR A 335 15.56 3.07 18.03
C THR A 335 14.52 1.96 17.90
N ASN A 336 14.73 1.09 16.90
CA ASN A 336 13.90 -0.09 16.64
C ASN A 336 14.81 -1.33 16.56
N SER A 337 15.37 -1.75 17.68
CA SER A 337 16.26 -2.91 17.74
C SER A 337 16.19 -3.63 19.10
N GLY A 338 16.33 -4.95 19.05
CA GLY A 338 16.25 -5.84 20.19
C GLY A 338 14.88 -6.47 20.37
N GLY A 339 14.89 -7.74 20.78
CA GLY A 339 13.74 -8.48 21.26
C GLY A 339 13.98 -9.02 22.67
N PHE A 340 12.92 -9.37 23.36
CA PHE A 340 12.98 -9.97 24.69
C PHE A 340 11.75 -10.81 24.97
N MET A 341 11.89 -11.82 25.82
CA MET A 341 10.76 -12.51 26.42
C MET A 341 10.36 -11.81 27.71
N ARG A 342 9.08 -11.92 28.07
CA ARG A 342 8.62 -11.67 29.43
C ARG A 342 7.91 -12.91 29.94
N ARG A 343 8.19 -13.27 31.19
CA ARG A 343 7.59 -14.40 31.90
C ARG A 343 6.98 -13.94 33.22
N SER A 344 5.80 -14.43 33.54
CA SER A 344 5.13 -14.23 34.83
C SER A 344 4.77 -15.58 35.45
N GLU A 345 5.00 -15.72 36.75
CA GLU A 345 4.73 -16.92 37.55
C GLU A 345 3.61 -16.66 38.59
N ASP A 346 2.99 -15.48 38.53
CA ASP A 346 2.01 -14.96 39.49
C ASP A 346 0.78 -14.36 38.80
N GLU A 347 0.32 -15.04 37.74
CA GLU A 347 -0.89 -14.68 36.98
C GLU A 347 -0.84 -13.28 36.35
N GLY A 348 0.36 -12.86 35.93
CA GLY A 348 0.58 -11.59 35.23
C GLY A 348 0.80 -10.39 36.15
N LYS A 349 0.87 -10.58 37.48
CA LYS A 349 1.11 -9.49 38.45
C LYS A 349 2.52 -8.94 38.33
N THR A 350 3.52 -9.79 38.20
CA THR A 350 4.91 -9.40 37.96
C THR A 350 5.48 -10.12 36.73
N TRP A 351 6.42 -9.46 36.06
CA TRP A 351 7.01 -9.97 34.82
C TRP A 351 8.53 -9.87 34.86
N LYS A 352 9.22 -11.00 34.72
CA LYS A 352 10.66 -11.05 34.51
C LYS A 352 10.97 -10.93 33.03
N LYS A 353 11.87 -10.00 32.67
CA LYS A 353 12.32 -9.76 31.30
C LYS A 353 13.60 -10.55 31.02
N HIS A 354 13.65 -11.24 29.89
CA HIS A 354 14.79 -12.00 29.40
C HIS A 354 15.16 -11.50 27.99
N PRO A 355 16.35 -10.91 27.77
CA PRO A 355 16.74 -10.42 26.45
C PRO A 355 16.90 -11.58 25.45
N ILE A 356 16.70 -11.29 24.16
CA ILE A 356 17.04 -12.20 23.06
C ILE A 356 18.20 -11.56 22.29
N PRO A 357 19.47 -11.92 22.60
CA PRO A 357 20.64 -11.26 22.01
C PRO A 357 20.70 -11.34 20.48
N ALA A 358 20.16 -12.41 19.89
CA ALA A 358 20.10 -12.59 18.44
C ALA A 358 19.27 -11.52 17.70
N LEU A 359 18.46 -10.73 18.42
CA LEU A 359 17.64 -9.65 17.86
C LEU A 359 18.24 -8.26 18.13
N ASP A 360 19.40 -8.17 18.78
CA ASP A 360 20.12 -6.90 18.98
C ASP A 360 20.96 -6.55 17.73
N THR A 361 20.24 -6.20 16.66
CA THR A 361 20.79 -5.97 15.30
C THR A 361 20.66 -4.51 14.89
N TRP A 362 20.97 -4.16 13.63
CA TRP A 362 20.75 -2.79 13.16
C TRP A 362 19.27 -2.39 13.23
N THR A 363 18.36 -3.27 12.84
CA THR A 363 16.91 -3.12 13.06
C THR A 363 16.31 -4.48 13.35
N SER A 364 15.44 -4.56 14.35
CA SER A 364 14.61 -5.74 14.59
C SER A 364 13.21 -5.27 14.98
N CYS A 365 12.24 -5.61 14.13
CA CYS A 365 10.85 -5.16 14.22
C CYS A 365 9.90 -6.32 14.00
N SER A 366 8.72 -6.25 14.58
CA SER A 366 7.69 -7.27 14.44
C SER A 366 6.32 -6.63 14.53
N SER A 367 5.37 -7.07 13.72
CA SER A 367 4.00 -6.58 13.88
C SER A 367 3.32 -7.15 15.13
N PRO A 368 2.35 -6.43 15.74
CA PRO A 368 1.63 -6.88 16.93
C PRO A 368 0.82 -8.18 16.80
N TRP A 369 0.84 -8.85 15.65
CA TRP A 369 0.14 -10.11 15.34
C TRP A 369 1.06 -11.20 14.78
N SER A 370 2.38 -10.99 14.79
CA SER A 370 3.34 -11.91 14.17
C SER A 370 3.68 -13.11 15.07
N TYR A 371 2.74 -13.59 15.89
CA TYR A 371 2.99 -14.62 16.90
C TYR A 371 1.85 -15.63 16.98
N THR A 372 2.16 -16.83 17.47
CA THR A 372 1.18 -17.84 17.86
C THR A 372 1.79 -18.78 18.91
N GLN A 373 0.96 -19.63 19.51
CA GLN A 373 1.42 -20.75 20.32
C GLN A 373 1.25 -22.03 19.51
N LEU A 374 2.36 -22.73 19.32
CA LEU A 374 2.40 -24.00 18.61
C LEU A 374 1.72 -25.11 19.42
N ARG A 375 1.27 -26.16 18.73
CA ARG A 375 0.62 -27.34 19.32
C ARG A 375 1.48 -28.06 20.35
N ASP A 376 2.80 -27.97 20.23
CA ASP A 376 3.74 -28.52 21.22
C ASP A 376 3.88 -27.64 22.49
N GLY A 377 3.25 -26.47 22.50
CA GLY A 377 3.23 -25.51 23.62
C GLY A 377 4.26 -24.39 23.52
N ARG A 378 5.22 -24.46 22.57
CA ARG A 378 6.18 -23.37 22.33
C ARG A 378 5.48 -22.13 21.79
N VAL A 379 6.00 -20.96 22.14
CA VAL A 379 5.58 -19.68 21.53
C VAL A 379 6.53 -19.35 20.40
N ILE A 380 5.99 -18.94 19.26
CA ILE A 380 6.76 -18.44 18.11
C ILE A 380 6.38 -16.99 17.82
N ARG A 381 7.36 -16.16 17.43
CA ARG A 381 7.13 -14.81 16.91
C ARG A 381 8.08 -14.50 15.75
N ALA A 382 7.55 -13.94 14.66
CA ALA A 382 8.33 -13.48 13.53
C ALA A 382 8.80 -12.03 13.68
N PHE A 383 9.98 -11.74 13.15
CA PHE A 383 10.64 -10.43 13.13
C PHE A 383 11.19 -10.16 11.74
N MET A 384 11.02 -8.93 11.26
CA MET A 384 11.93 -8.37 10.26
C MET A 384 13.22 -7.95 10.96
N VAL A 385 14.35 -8.34 10.40
CA VAL A 385 15.69 -8.10 10.94
C VAL A 385 16.55 -7.53 9.83
N ARG A 386 17.30 -6.46 10.13
CA ARG A 386 18.38 -5.94 9.29
C ARG A 386 19.69 -6.03 10.05
N ALA A 387 20.72 -6.56 9.42
CA ALA A 387 22.07 -6.61 9.94
C ALA A 387 22.75 -5.23 9.90
N ASP A 388 22.48 -4.44 8.86
CA ASP A 388 23.00 -3.07 8.71
C ASP A 388 22.05 -2.13 7.95
N GLY A 389 22.53 -0.91 7.63
CA GLY A 389 21.75 0.11 6.93
C GLY A 389 21.54 -0.11 5.43
N LYS A 390 22.19 -1.11 4.83
CA LYS A 390 22.08 -1.49 3.41
C LYS A 390 21.25 -2.75 3.20
N ASP A 391 21.18 -3.60 4.22
CA ASP A 391 20.36 -4.82 4.29
C ASP A 391 18.88 -4.53 3.99
N SER A 392 18.31 -5.28 3.06
CA SER A 392 16.92 -5.23 2.61
C SER A 392 15.89 -5.66 3.66
N GLY A 393 16.35 -6.33 4.70
CA GLY A 393 15.52 -6.99 5.68
C GLY A 393 15.40 -8.47 5.35
N ASP A 394 15.65 -9.28 6.36
CA ASP A 394 15.32 -10.70 6.43
C ASP A 394 14.14 -10.91 7.37
N VAL A 395 13.42 -12.03 7.21
CA VAL A 395 12.47 -12.50 8.22
C VAL A 395 13.10 -13.61 9.05
N PHE A 396 13.07 -13.43 10.35
CA PHE A 396 13.45 -14.41 11.36
C PHE A 396 12.23 -14.82 12.18
N VAL A 397 12.28 -16.01 12.76
CA VAL A 397 11.36 -16.44 13.81
C VAL A 397 12.14 -16.69 15.09
N THR A 398 11.54 -16.34 16.22
CA THR A 398 12.05 -16.67 17.55
C THR A 398 11.06 -17.58 18.26
N LEU A 399 11.57 -18.68 18.83
CA LEU A 399 10.80 -19.67 19.55
C LEU A 399 11.23 -19.74 21.02
N THR A 400 10.30 -20.02 21.91
CA THR A 400 10.60 -20.33 23.32
C THR A 400 9.63 -21.37 23.88
N ALA A 401 10.16 -22.30 24.68
CA ALA A 401 9.36 -23.29 25.41
C ALA A 401 9.00 -22.83 26.83
N ASP A 402 9.70 -21.84 27.38
CA ASP A 402 9.62 -21.49 28.79
C ASP A 402 9.70 -19.98 29.09
N GLY A 403 9.95 -19.13 28.10
CA GLY A 403 10.11 -17.68 28.28
C GLY A 403 11.39 -17.25 28.99
N ARG A 404 12.37 -18.16 29.15
CA ARG A 404 13.69 -17.86 29.73
C ARG A 404 14.79 -17.95 28.68
N THR A 405 14.73 -18.95 27.80
CA THR A 405 15.64 -19.12 26.66
C THR A 405 14.86 -19.06 25.34
N ALA A 406 15.56 -18.64 24.28
CA ALA A 406 14.97 -18.54 22.95
C ALA A 406 15.92 -19.04 21.88
N GLU A 407 15.35 -19.64 20.85
CA GLU A 407 16.03 -20.01 19.61
C GLU A 407 15.54 -19.09 18.50
N THR A 408 16.45 -18.61 17.65
CA THR A 408 16.13 -17.68 16.56
C THR A 408 16.65 -18.24 15.25
N HIS A 409 15.75 -18.39 14.27
CA HIS A 409 16.04 -18.98 12.96
C HIS A 409 15.68 -18.01 11.84
N ARG A 410 16.54 -17.92 10.83
CA ARG A 410 16.25 -17.19 9.60
C ARG A 410 15.24 -17.99 8.76
N VAL A 411 14.21 -17.31 8.26
CA VAL A 411 13.14 -17.91 7.43
C VAL A 411 13.37 -17.60 5.96
N MET A 412 13.58 -16.33 5.64
CA MET A 412 13.64 -15.82 4.27
C MET A 412 14.32 -14.45 4.21
N GLY A 413 14.73 -14.08 3.00
CA GLY A 413 15.29 -12.78 2.65
C GLY A 413 15.76 -12.81 1.20
N ASP A 414 16.01 -11.64 0.62
CA ASP A 414 16.41 -11.53 -0.78
C ASP A 414 17.94 -11.64 -0.91
N PRO A 415 18.48 -12.74 -1.47
CA PRO A 415 19.92 -12.87 -1.64
C PRO A 415 20.52 -11.80 -2.56
N ASP A 416 19.71 -11.18 -3.42
CA ASP A 416 20.15 -10.12 -4.34
C ASP A 416 20.00 -8.70 -3.75
N GLU A 417 19.37 -8.56 -2.56
CA GLU A 417 19.12 -7.27 -1.89
C GLU A 417 18.35 -6.24 -2.76
N LYS A 418 17.49 -6.72 -3.68
CA LYS A 418 16.66 -5.92 -4.60
C LYS A 418 15.26 -5.66 -4.05
N LEU A 419 14.76 -6.56 -3.21
CA LEU A 419 13.48 -6.45 -2.51
C LEU A 419 13.69 -5.80 -1.14
N GLN A 420 12.62 -5.62 -0.37
CA GLN A 420 12.67 -5.16 1.02
C GLN A 420 11.64 -5.93 1.84
N PHE A 421 12.08 -6.76 2.79
CA PHE A 421 11.16 -7.42 3.70
C PHE A 421 10.81 -6.48 4.84
N THR A 422 9.53 -6.46 5.24
CA THR A 422 9.03 -5.55 6.28
C THR A 422 8.45 -6.34 7.47
N GLU A 423 8.11 -5.65 8.55
CA GLU A 423 7.65 -6.25 9.81
C GLU A 423 6.26 -6.91 9.77
N GLU A 424 5.54 -6.74 8.67
CA GLU A 424 4.14 -7.16 8.49
C GLU A 424 4.07 -8.64 8.12
N THR A 425 4.09 -9.47 9.16
CA THR A 425 4.28 -10.92 9.05
C THR A 425 3.21 -11.69 9.82
N LEU A 426 2.63 -12.71 9.20
CA LEU A 426 1.79 -13.72 9.84
C LEU A 426 2.61 -14.96 10.17
N VAL A 427 2.22 -15.65 11.24
CA VAL A 427 2.76 -16.97 11.61
C VAL A 427 1.60 -17.84 12.04
N GLU A 428 1.47 -19.01 11.44
CA GLU A 428 0.41 -19.97 11.74
C GLU A 428 0.94 -21.40 11.70
N GLN A 429 0.21 -22.30 12.36
CA GLN A 429 0.46 -23.73 12.31
C GLN A 429 -0.80 -24.45 11.80
N THR A 430 -0.59 -25.39 10.90
CA THR A 430 -1.60 -26.31 10.37
C THR A 430 -1.89 -27.44 11.36
N ASP A 431 -2.91 -28.24 11.10
CA ASP A 431 -3.26 -29.38 11.91
C ASP A 431 -2.22 -30.51 11.83
N ASP A 432 -1.53 -30.66 10.69
CA ASP A 432 -0.46 -31.65 10.48
C ASP A 432 0.89 -31.25 11.14
N GLY A 433 0.96 -30.04 11.69
CA GLY A 433 2.14 -29.53 12.41
C GLY A 433 3.07 -28.65 11.58
N ALA A 434 2.83 -28.47 10.28
CA ALA A 434 3.59 -27.51 9.47
C ALA A 434 3.37 -26.09 9.95
N ILE A 435 4.45 -25.31 10.03
CA ILE A 435 4.42 -23.90 10.38
C ILE A 435 4.65 -23.11 9.10
N TRP A 436 3.83 -22.10 8.85
CA TRP A 436 4.06 -21.17 7.75
C TRP A 436 4.12 -19.73 8.24
N VAL A 437 4.90 -18.93 7.52
CA VAL A 437 5.12 -17.51 7.73
C VAL A 437 4.82 -16.79 6.43
N LEU A 438 3.97 -15.76 6.45
CA LEU A 438 3.63 -14.95 5.27
C LEU A 438 3.97 -13.50 5.55
N THR A 439 4.81 -12.88 4.72
CA THR A 439 5.35 -11.53 4.97
C THR A 439 5.12 -10.57 3.82
N ARG A 440 4.93 -9.30 4.16
CA ARG A 440 4.97 -8.19 3.21
C ARG A 440 6.39 -8.00 2.69
N VAL A 441 6.50 -7.82 1.38
CA VAL A 441 7.74 -7.50 0.68
C VAL A 441 7.49 -6.29 -0.21
N GLU A 442 8.34 -5.27 -0.13
CA GLU A 442 8.30 -4.12 -1.02
C GLU A 442 9.33 -4.28 -2.15
N GLY A 443 9.04 -3.69 -3.31
CA GLY A 443 9.82 -3.89 -4.53
C GLY A 443 9.32 -5.06 -5.38
N GLY A 444 9.97 -5.30 -6.51
CA GLY A 444 9.54 -6.32 -7.47
C GLY A 444 8.09 -6.12 -7.94
N ASP A 445 7.34 -7.22 -7.98
CA ASP A 445 5.93 -7.30 -8.39
C ASP A 445 4.92 -7.19 -7.21
N ASP A 446 5.35 -6.71 -6.04
CA ASP A 446 4.52 -6.62 -4.83
C ASP A 446 3.91 -7.97 -4.39
N GLN A 447 4.64 -9.06 -4.65
CA GLN A 447 4.25 -10.38 -4.16
C GLN A 447 4.67 -10.53 -2.69
N MET A 448 3.73 -10.97 -1.85
CA MET A 448 4.08 -11.45 -0.51
C MET A 448 4.95 -12.70 -0.62
N TRP A 449 5.80 -12.93 0.39
CA TRP A 449 6.64 -14.12 0.47
C TRP A 449 6.19 -15.04 1.59
N GLN A 450 6.25 -16.33 1.33
CA GLN A 450 5.87 -17.36 2.28
C GLN A 450 7.05 -18.28 2.58
N GLY A 451 7.28 -18.56 3.86
CA GLY A 451 8.18 -19.61 4.34
C GLY A 451 7.40 -20.74 4.99
N VAL A 452 7.81 -21.99 4.78
CA VAL A 452 7.22 -23.18 5.41
C VAL A 452 8.30 -24.00 6.10
N SER A 453 8.01 -24.43 7.32
CA SER A 453 8.82 -25.37 8.11
C SER A 453 8.02 -26.62 8.46
N ARG A 454 8.66 -27.78 8.38
CA ARG A 454 8.08 -29.10 8.72
C ARG A 454 8.82 -29.81 9.86
N ASP A 455 9.79 -29.14 10.47
CA ASP A 455 10.63 -29.66 11.56
C ASP A 455 10.48 -28.83 12.84
N GLY A 456 9.32 -28.20 13.02
CA GLY A 456 9.01 -27.43 14.22
C GLY A 456 9.68 -26.06 14.27
N GLY A 457 9.97 -25.44 13.12
CA GLY A 457 10.44 -24.07 13.00
C GLY A 457 11.96 -23.92 12.89
N VAL A 458 12.69 -25.01 12.68
CA VAL A 458 14.16 -25.03 12.65
C VAL A 458 14.70 -24.72 11.26
N THR A 459 14.20 -25.40 10.23
CA THR A 459 14.54 -25.14 8.83
C THR A 459 13.33 -24.69 8.03
N TRP A 460 13.58 -23.86 7.01
CA TRP A 460 12.55 -23.15 6.26
C TRP A 460 12.81 -23.24 4.76
N THR A 461 11.75 -23.50 3.99
CA THR A 461 11.73 -23.30 2.54
C THR A 461 10.85 -22.10 2.24
N SER A 462 11.39 -21.11 1.51
CA SER A 462 10.67 -19.89 1.19
C SER A 462 10.54 -19.62 -0.30
N ARG A 463 9.44 -18.99 -0.68
CA ARG A 463 9.10 -18.62 -2.07
C ARG A 463 8.11 -17.45 -2.09
N PRO A 464 8.00 -16.70 -3.20
CA PRO A 464 6.84 -15.84 -3.42
C PRO A 464 5.54 -16.65 -3.32
N SER A 465 4.52 -16.11 -2.65
CA SER A 465 3.23 -16.79 -2.45
C SER A 465 2.31 -16.73 -3.67
N GLY A 466 2.64 -15.90 -4.67
CA GLY A 466 1.76 -15.56 -5.78
C GLY A 466 0.71 -14.49 -5.45
N ILE A 467 0.53 -14.14 -4.17
CA ILE A 467 -0.42 -13.09 -3.76
C ILE A 467 0.21 -11.73 -4.04
N VAL A 468 -0.39 -10.97 -4.96
CA VAL A 468 -0.01 -9.59 -5.25
C VAL A 468 -0.83 -8.62 -4.39
N GLY A 469 -0.17 -7.88 -3.51
CA GLY A 469 -0.77 -6.93 -2.58
C GLY A 469 -0.23 -7.04 -1.16
N HIS A 470 -0.62 -6.13 -0.27
CA HIS A 470 -0.12 -6.07 1.11
C HIS A 470 -0.94 -5.17 2.05
N PRO A 471 -0.77 -5.30 3.39
CA PRO A 471 -0.06 -6.37 4.13
C PRO A 471 -0.93 -7.63 4.33
N PRO A 472 -0.32 -8.78 4.72
CA PRO A 472 -1.05 -10.00 5.07
C PRO A 472 -1.68 -9.85 6.46
N SER A 473 -2.81 -9.17 6.57
CA SER A 473 -3.22 -8.66 7.89
C SER A 473 -4.61 -9.06 8.36
N GLY A 474 -5.50 -9.48 7.47
CA GLY A 474 -6.84 -9.95 7.84
C GLY A 474 -7.01 -11.44 7.61
N PHE A 475 -6.16 -12.24 8.27
CA PHE A 475 -6.24 -13.70 8.28
C PHE A 475 -7.31 -14.20 9.25
N VAL A 476 -8.09 -15.20 8.84
CA VAL A 476 -9.10 -15.91 9.65
C VAL A 476 -9.10 -17.39 9.25
N LYS A 477 -9.11 -18.29 10.24
CA LYS A 477 -9.49 -19.70 10.03
C LYS A 477 -11.01 -19.78 10.03
N LEU A 478 -11.60 -20.15 8.90
CA LEU A 478 -13.06 -20.22 8.73
C LEU A 478 -13.63 -21.48 9.39
N GLN A 479 -14.89 -21.42 9.79
CA GLN A 479 -15.62 -22.54 10.40
C GLN A 479 -15.73 -23.77 9.49
N ASP A 480 -15.60 -23.60 8.17
CA ASP A 480 -15.62 -24.69 7.20
C ASP A 480 -14.24 -25.33 6.94
N GLY A 481 -13.21 -24.92 7.71
CA GLY A 481 -11.86 -25.44 7.62
C GLY A 481 -10.94 -24.71 6.63
N ARG A 482 -11.48 -23.82 5.79
CA ARG A 482 -10.67 -23.02 4.88
C ARG A 482 -9.93 -21.90 5.63
N ALA A 483 -8.81 -21.46 5.08
CA ALA A 483 -8.11 -20.26 5.51
C ALA A 483 -8.51 -19.08 4.61
N LEU A 484 -8.85 -17.94 5.21
CA LEU A 484 -9.15 -16.70 4.51
C LEU A 484 -8.05 -15.68 4.80
N LEU A 485 -7.54 -15.02 3.77
CA LEU A 485 -6.69 -13.84 3.91
C LEU A 485 -7.26 -12.66 3.14
N THR A 486 -7.66 -11.62 3.87
CA THR A 486 -7.91 -10.29 3.28
C THR A 486 -6.65 -9.42 3.36
N TYR A 487 -6.39 -8.63 2.33
CA TYR A 487 -5.21 -7.77 2.20
C TYR A 487 -5.52 -6.50 1.40
N GLY A 488 -4.66 -5.48 1.53
CA GLY A 488 -4.75 -4.26 0.73
C GLY A 488 -4.21 -4.51 -0.69
N TYR A 489 -4.89 -3.97 -1.69
CA TYR A 489 -4.45 -4.00 -3.08
C TYR A 489 -4.12 -2.59 -3.53
N ARG A 490 -2.83 -2.28 -3.53
CA ARG A 490 -2.31 -0.92 -3.76
C ARG A 490 -1.87 -0.70 -5.20
N HIS A 491 -2.56 -1.37 -6.11
CA HIS A 491 -2.42 -1.25 -7.56
C HIS A 491 -3.78 -0.88 -8.13
N ALA A 492 -3.81 -0.22 -9.29
CA ALA A 492 -5.07 0.07 -9.96
C ALA A 492 -5.78 -1.25 -10.38
N PRO A 493 -7.08 -1.44 -10.09
CA PRO A 493 -7.94 -0.57 -9.30
C PRO A 493 -7.76 -0.75 -7.78
N PHE A 494 -7.33 0.32 -7.11
CA PHE A 494 -6.94 0.33 -5.71
C PHE A 494 -8.08 -0.13 -4.80
N GLY A 495 -7.76 -0.90 -3.75
CA GLY A 495 -8.83 -1.57 -3.03
C GLY A 495 -8.44 -2.57 -1.97
N ILE A 496 -9.41 -3.42 -1.63
CA ILE A 496 -9.28 -4.54 -0.70
C ILE A 496 -9.60 -5.82 -1.45
N ARG A 497 -8.78 -6.84 -1.25
CA ARG A 497 -8.91 -8.17 -1.89
C ARG A 497 -8.87 -9.26 -0.84
N ALA A 498 -9.33 -10.44 -1.22
CA ALA A 498 -9.22 -11.64 -0.42
C ALA A 498 -8.83 -12.85 -1.26
N VAL A 499 -8.11 -13.78 -0.66
CA VAL A 499 -7.80 -15.10 -1.22
C VAL A 499 -8.12 -16.18 -0.20
N LEU A 500 -8.44 -17.37 -0.71
CA LEU A 500 -8.74 -18.54 0.10
C LEU A 500 -7.61 -19.57 0.00
N SER A 501 -7.54 -20.41 1.02
CA SER A 501 -6.69 -21.60 1.07
C SER A 501 -7.54 -22.79 1.53
N ASN A 502 -7.38 -23.91 0.83
CA ASN A 502 -8.03 -25.18 1.17
C ASN A 502 -7.11 -26.13 1.96
N ASP A 503 -5.87 -25.71 2.24
CA ASP A 503 -4.82 -26.49 2.91
C ASP A 503 -4.20 -25.70 4.08
N GLU A 504 -5.07 -24.99 4.82
CA GLU A 504 -4.72 -24.26 6.05
C GLU A 504 -3.65 -23.17 5.88
N GLY A 505 -3.51 -22.62 4.67
CA GLY A 505 -2.61 -21.52 4.33
C GLY A 505 -1.28 -21.96 3.71
N LEU A 506 -1.09 -23.24 3.36
CA LEU A 506 0.12 -23.71 2.69
C LEU A 506 0.16 -23.32 1.20
N THR A 507 -1.01 -23.19 0.56
CA THR A 507 -1.21 -22.66 -0.78
C THR A 507 -2.42 -21.71 -0.81
N TRP A 508 -2.45 -20.81 -1.79
CA TRP A 508 -3.47 -19.77 -1.93
C TRP A 508 -4.06 -19.80 -3.34
N ASP A 509 -5.39 -19.73 -3.45
CA ASP A 509 -6.10 -19.64 -4.71
C ASP A 509 -6.05 -18.21 -5.25
N THR A 510 -4.97 -17.88 -5.95
CA THR A 510 -4.74 -16.55 -6.54
C THR A 510 -5.47 -16.38 -7.87
N GLU A 511 -5.90 -17.47 -8.50
CA GLU A 511 -6.69 -17.46 -9.74
C GLU A 511 -8.12 -16.95 -9.47
N HIS A 512 -8.69 -17.26 -8.30
CA HIS A 512 -10.03 -16.82 -7.89
C HIS A 512 -9.98 -15.75 -6.79
N THR A 513 -9.16 -14.72 -6.97
CA THR A 513 -9.08 -13.59 -6.04
C THR A 513 -10.44 -12.88 -5.90
N ILE A 514 -10.89 -12.68 -4.66
CA ILE A 514 -12.16 -12.02 -4.34
C ILE A 514 -11.94 -10.51 -4.20
N VAL A 515 -12.76 -9.71 -4.88
CA VAL A 515 -12.68 -8.25 -4.84
C VAL A 515 -13.70 -7.68 -3.87
N LEU A 516 -13.27 -7.11 -2.74
CA LEU A 516 -14.20 -6.48 -1.78
C LEU A 516 -14.46 -5.00 -2.09
N ARG A 517 -13.41 -4.28 -2.50
CA ARG A 517 -13.44 -2.84 -2.80
C ARG A 517 -12.58 -2.59 -4.02
N ASN A 518 -13.03 -2.02 -5.12
CA ASN A 518 -12.16 -1.61 -6.24
C ASN A 518 -12.18 -0.08 -6.46
N ASP A 519 -12.65 0.64 -5.44
CA ASP A 519 -13.01 2.04 -5.51
C ASP A 519 -12.09 2.97 -4.71
N GLY A 520 -10.86 2.53 -4.41
CA GLY A 520 -9.82 3.36 -3.81
C GLY A 520 -9.54 4.62 -4.61
N GLY A 521 -9.05 5.68 -3.96
CA GLY A 521 -8.55 6.89 -4.59
C GLY A 521 -7.02 6.88 -4.77
N GLY A 522 -6.33 5.84 -4.31
CA GLY A 522 -4.88 5.68 -4.42
C GLY A 522 -4.31 4.64 -3.46
N TYR A 523 -2.98 4.58 -3.38
CA TYR A 523 -2.24 3.53 -2.65
C TYR A 523 -2.45 3.55 -1.12
N ASP A 524 -2.83 4.68 -0.55
CA ASP A 524 -2.90 4.85 0.89
C ASP A 524 -4.23 4.33 1.45
N LEU A 525 -4.33 3.02 1.52
CA LEU A 525 -5.44 2.22 2.03
C LEU A 525 -4.96 0.83 2.48
N GLY A 526 -5.85 0.02 3.05
CA GLY A 526 -5.59 -1.39 3.36
C GLY A 526 -5.48 -1.67 4.84
N TYR A 527 -4.52 -2.53 5.20
CA TYR A 527 -4.34 -3.05 6.57
C TYR A 527 -5.63 -3.69 7.13
N PRO A 528 -6.30 -4.58 6.38
CA PRO A 528 -7.56 -5.14 6.83
C PRO A 528 -7.43 -6.04 8.06
N ARG A 529 -8.50 -6.15 8.83
CA ARG A 529 -8.73 -7.15 9.87
C ARG A 529 -10.08 -7.80 9.61
N SER A 530 -10.15 -9.11 9.73
CA SER A 530 -11.36 -9.87 9.44
C SER A 530 -11.78 -10.70 10.63
N THR A 531 -13.09 -10.93 10.78
CA THR A 531 -13.67 -11.92 11.68
C THR A 531 -14.87 -12.57 11.01
N GLN A 532 -15.09 -13.85 11.28
CA GLN A 532 -16.33 -14.52 10.89
C GLN A 532 -17.40 -14.25 11.94
N LEU A 533 -18.54 -13.74 11.51
CA LEU A 533 -19.72 -13.48 12.34
C LEU A 533 -20.49 -14.77 12.59
N GLN A 534 -21.35 -14.77 13.61
CA GLN A 534 -22.15 -15.95 13.99
C GLN A 534 -23.08 -16.44 12.87
N ASN A 535 -23.53 -15.55 11.98
CA ASN A 535 -24.35 -15.89 10.82
C ASN A 535 -23.55 -16.45 9.63
N GLY A 536 -22.22 -16.61 9.77
CA GLY A 536 -21.32 -17.11 8.74
C GLY A 536 -20.75 -16.04 7.81
N ASN A 537 -21.29 -14.80 7.81
CA ASN A 537 -20.70 -13.68 7.06
C ASN A 537 -19.34 -13.30 7.64
N ILE A 538 -18.52 -12.62 6.85
CA ILE A 538 -17.27 -12.01 7.27
C ILE A 538 -17.48 -10.50 7.42
N PHE A 539 -17.01 -9.95 8.53
CA PHE A 539 -16.76 -8.52 8.63
C PHE A 539 -15.28 -8.25 8.47
N THR A 540 -14.92 -7.42 7.49
CA THR A 540 -13.55 -7.00 7.21
C THR A 540 -13.43 -5.49 7.37
N ILE A 541 -12.72 -5.02 8.40
CA ILE A 541 -12.44 -3.60 8.65
C ILE A 541 -11.07 -3.22 8.10
N TYR A 542 -10.93 -2.01 7.56
CA TYR A 542 -9.68 -1.48 7.01
C TYR A 542 -9.71 0.05 7.04
N TYR A 543 -8.56 0.67 6.77
CA TYR A 543 -8.56 2.09 6.45
C TYR A 543 -8.60 2.30 4.94
N PHE A 544 -9.22 3.39 4.49
CA PHE A 544 -9.50 3.62 3.08
C PHE A 544 -9.38 5.10 2.73
N THR A 545 -8.84 5.40 1.55
CA THR A 545 -8.87 6.74 0.97
C THR A 545 -9.73 6.67 -0.28
N GLY A 546 -10.85 7.41 -0.28
CA GLY A 546 -11.70 7.55 -1.46
C GLY A 546 -11.24 8.68 -2.38
N ASP A 547 -12.04 8.97 -3.41
CA ASP A 547 -11.74 10.04 -4.39
C ASP A 547 -11.70 11.43 -3.76
N ASN A 548 -12.51 11.66 -2.73
CA ASN A 548 -12.50 12.89 -1.95
C ASN A 548 -11.26 13.04 -1.04
N ARG A 549 -10.26 12.16 -1.16
CA ARG A 549 -8.95 12.20 -0.48
C ARG A 549 -8.98 12.09 1.06
N ILE A 550 -10.15 11.94 1.66
CA ILE A 550 -10.31 11.71 3.10
C ILE A 550 -9.96 10.26 3.43
N THR A 551 -8.90 10.09 4.23
CA THR A 551 -8.51 8.78 4.75
C THR A 551 -9.28 8.46 6.02
N HIS A 552 -10.05 7.39 5.99
CA HIS A 552 -11.08 7.08 6.96
C HIS A 552 -11.12 5.58 7.28
N ILE A 553 -11.88 5.18 8.29
CA ILE A 553 -12.08 3.77 8.63
C ILE A 553 -13.37 3.29 7.95
N ALA A 554 -13.25 2.17 7.24
CA ALA A 554 -14.35 1.54 6.52
C ALA A 554 -14.37 0.05 6.83
N GLY A 555 -15.47 -0.61 6.48
CA GLY A 555 -15.56 -2.06 6.53
C GLY A 555 -16.38 -2.62 5.38
N THR A 556 -16.33 -3.93 5.23
CA THR A 556 -17.19 -4.70 4.34
C THR A 556 -17.81 -5.85 5.12
N VAL A 557 -19.13 -6.00 5.06
CA VAL A 557 -19.84 -7.23 5.42
C VAL A 557 -20.05 -8.04 4.15
N TRP A 558 -19.63 -9.31 4.13
CA TRP A 558 -19.68 -10.13 2.91
C TRP A 558 -19.75 -11.63 3.20
N GLN A 559 -20.07 -12.42 2.18
CA GLN A 559 -20.11 -13.88 2.25
C GLN A 559 -18.96 -14.49 1.46
N VAL A 560 -18.29 -15.47 2.06
CA VAL A 560 -17.27 -16.25 1.35
C VAL A 560 -17.95 -17.06 0.25
N PRO A 561 -17.54 -16.94 -1.02
CA PRO A 561 -18.03 -17.79 -2.09
C PRO A 561 -17.84 -19.28 -1.74
N LYS A 562 -18.83 -20.09 -2.12
CA LYS A 562 -18.82 -21.53 -1.87
C LYS A 562 -17.88 -22.26 -2.83
#